data_AF-A0A5C6QW38-F1
#
_entry.id   AF-A0A5C6QW38-F1
#
_cell.length_a   1.000
_cell.length_b   1.000
_cell.length_c   1.000
_cell.angle_alpha   90.00
_cell.angle_beta   90.00
_cell.angle_gamma   90.00
#
_symmetry.space_group_name_H-M   'P 1'
#
loop_
_entity.id
_entity.type
_entity.pdbx_description
1 polymer ?
#
loop_
_entity_poly.entity_id
_entity_poly.type
_entity_poly.pdbx_seq_one_letter_code
_entity_poly.pdbx_strand_id
1 'polypeptide(L)'
;MGLVLGAVCQQSILSQAVSELELPFNDDIGQQILACYGEFSTAFVHASEKNDCKSIRYSRHLWSELIWSARFEQVHHLDDLLLRRTRLGNVLPQGARELLPQVKAQCSPYLSWSELKWQQEISRYLALWQNSYSLPNRKIARI
;
A
#
# COMPACT_ATOMS: atom_id res chain seq x y z
N MET A 1 13.75 11.57 -9.33
CA MET A 1 13.10 10.86 -8.20
C MET A 1 13.44 11.46 -6.83
N GLY A 2 14.57 12.16 -6.63
CA GLY A 2 14.95 12.74 -5.33
C GLY A 2 14.35 14.10 -4.94
N LEU A 3 13.74 14.84 -5.87
CA LEU A 3 13.22 16.21 -5.61
C LEU A 3 11.94 16.24 -4.78
N VAL A 4 11.08 15.23 -4.90
CA VAL A 4 9.74 15.23 -4.27
C VAL A 4 9.81 14.98 -2.76
N LEU A 5 10.65 14.02 -2.33
CA LEU A 5 10.84 13.73 -0.90
C LEU A 5 11.82 14.69 -0.23
N GLY A 6 12.80 15.22 -1.00
CA GLY A 6 13.84 16.12 -0.48
C GLY A 6 13.30 17.44 0.05
N ALA A 7 12.22 17.97 -0.53
CA ALA A 7 11.58 19.21 -0.08
C ALA A 7 10.77 19.04 1.22
N VAL A 8 10.25 17.83 1.48
CA VAL A 8 9.44 17.54 2.69
C VAL A 8 10.34 17.35 3.92
N CYS A 9 11.48 16.66 3.75
CA CYS A 9 12.44 16.36 4.82
C CYS A 9 13.12 17.61 5.45
N GLN A 10 12.93 18.79 4.86
CA GLN A 10 13.48 20.06 5.36
C GLN A 10 12.48 20.88 6.21
N GLN A 11 11.27 20.38 6.43
CA GLN A 11 10.24 21.09 7.19
C GLN A 11 10.48 20.98 8.70
N SER A 12 10.17 22.07 9.42
CA SER A 12 10.28 22.10 10.89
C SER A 12 9.24 21.17 11.51
N ILE A 13 9.63 20.42 12.55
CA ILE A 13 8.81 19.45 13.30
C ILE A 13 7.50 20.07 13.83
N LEU A 14 7.45 21.40 14.01
CA LEU A 14 6.28 22.14 14.52
C LEU A 14 5.64 23.05 13.47
N SER A 15 5.95 22.88 12.18
CA SER A 15 5.27 23.66 11.14
C SER A 15 3.81 23.22 11.04
N GLN A 16 2.88 24.16 11.14
CA GLN A 16 1.47 23.93 10.81
C GLN A 16 1.37 23.64 9.31
N ALA A 17 1.64 22.40 8.90
CA ALA A 17 1.39 21.91 7.56
C ALA A 17 -0.10 21.60 7.41
N VAL A 18 -0.98 22.55 7.73
CA VAL A 18 -2.41 22.42 7.47
C VAL A 18 -2.96 23.79 7.10
N SER A 19 -2.74 24.18 5.86
CA SER A 19 -3.58 25.18 5.22
C SER A 19 -3.78 24.76 3.77
N GLU A 20 -5.02 24.41 3.44
CA GLU A 20 -5.54 24.34 2.07
C GLU A 20 -4.86 23.33 1.13
N LEU A 21 -4.71 22.08 1.57
CA LEU A 21 -4.65 20.99 0.58
C LEU A 21 -6.05 20.82 0.00
N GLU A 22 -6.34 21.45 -1.13
CA GLU A 22 -7.47 21.07 -1.98
C GLU A 22 -7.18 19.67 -2.53
N LEU A 23 -7.61 18.66 -1.77
CA LEU A 23 -7.43 17.28 -2.15
C LEU A 23 -8.48 16.94 -3.22
N PRO A 24 -8.10 16.38 -4.37
CA PRO A 24 -9.04 16.00 -5.43
C PRO A 24 -9.88 14.75 -5.06
N PHE A 25 -9.99 14.47 -3.76
CA PHE A 25 -10.56 13.27 -3.15
C PHE A 25 -11.73 13.64 -2.25
N ASN A 26 -12.59 12.67 -1.95
CA ASN A 26 -13.61 12.85 -0.92
C ASN A 26 -12.94 13.19 0.42
N ASP A 27 -13.61 14.02 1.23
CA ASP A 27 -13.08 14.53 2.50
C ASP A 27 -12.53 13.43 3.41
N ASP A 28 -13.23 12.29 3.50
CA ASP A 28 -12.80 11.13 4.30
C ASP A 28 -11.45 10.55 3.85
N ILE A 29 -11.24 10.44 2.53
CA ILE A 29 -9.97 9.97 1.95
C ILE A 29 -8.87 10.99 2.22
N GLY A 30 -9.21 12.28 2.10
CA GLY A 30 -8.27 13.35 2.40
C GLY A 30 -7.78 13.32 3.85
N GLN A 31 -8.69 13.14 4.80
CA GLN A 31 -8.36 12.99 6.22
C GLN A 31 -7.53 11.74 6.49
N GLN A 32 -7.85 10.60 5.85
CA GLN A 32 -7.05 9.38 5.97
C GLN A 32 -5.61 9.60 5.46
N ILE A 33 -5.44 10.20 4.28
CA ILE A 33 -4.12 10.47 3.70
C ILE A 33 -3.32 11.39 4.63
N LEU A 34 -3.94 12.45 5.14
CA LEU A 34 -3.28 13.37 6.08
C LEU A 34 -2.86 12.64 7.36
N ALA A 35 -3.73 11.83 7.93
CA ALA A 35 -3.44 11.09 9.16
C ALA A 35 -2.35 10.02 8.98
N CYS A 36 -2.28 9.37 7.82
CA CYS A 36 -1.32 8.30 7.56
C CYS A 36 0.05 8.79 7.05
N TYR A 37 0.06 9.85 6.23
CA TYR A 37 1.27 10.33 5.56
C TYR A 37 1.81 11.66 6.11
N GLY A 38 1.03 12.39 6.92
CA GLY A 38 1.46 13.63 7.56
C GLY A 38 2.02 14.64 6.57
N GLU A 39 3.27 15.06 6.77
CA GLU A 39 4.01 15.98 5.90
C GLU A 39 4.16 15.47 4.45
N PHE A 40 4.10 14.15 4.22
CA PHE A 40 4.14 13.57 2.89
C PHE A 40 2.79 13.60 2.17
N SER A 41 1.70 14.01 2.82
CA SER A 41 0.35 14.06 2.20
C SER A 41 0.31 14.87 0.91
N THR A 42 0.92 16.06 0.85
CA THR A 42 1.01 16.86 -0.37
C THR A 42 1.73 16.12 -1.49
N ALA A 43 2.90 15.54 -1.17
CA ALA A 43 3.70 14.77 -2.11
C ALA A 43 2.94 13.52 -2.61
N PHE A 44 2.21 12.86 -1.73
CA PHE A 44 1.34 11.73 -2.02
C PHE A 44 0.29 12.10 -3.05
N VAL A 45 -0.41 13.20 -2.83
CA VAL A 45 -1.51 13.66 -3.68
C VAL A 45 -1.01 14.03 -5.06
N HIS A 46 0.12 14.75 -5.17
CA HIS A 46 0.74 15.08 -6.44
C HIS A 46 1.28 13.87 -7.19
N ALA A 47 1.71 12.83 -6.47
CA ALA A 47 2.24 11.61 -7.06
C ALA A 47 1.14 10.60 -7.44
N SER A 48 -0.11 10.83 -7.03
CA SER A 48 -1.24 9.91 -7.18
C SER A 48 -2.12 10.31 -8.36
N GLU A 49 -2.49 9.34 -9.17
CA GLU A 49 -3.52 9.52 -10.19
C GLU A 49 -4.91 9.45 -9.57
N LYS A 50 -5.86 10.24 -10.09
CA LYS A 50 -7.23 10.28 -9.57
C LYS A 50 -7.92 8.91 -9.64
N ASN A 51 -7.61 8.11 -10.65
CA ASN A 51 -8.17 6.78 -10.83
C ASN A 51 -7.68 5.74 -9.81
N ASP A 52 -6.50 5.97 -9.20
CA ASP A 52 -5.90 5.06 -8.23
C ASP A 52 -6.37 5.36 -6.80
N CYS A 53 -7.10 6.44 -6.60
CA CYS A 53 -7.69 6.81 -5.32
C CYS A 53 -9.06 6.14 -5.10
N LYS A 54 -9.08 4.83 -5.39
CA LYS A 54 -10.22 3.93 -5.18
C LYS A 54 -9.84 2.89 -4.15
N SER A 55 -10.78 2.61 -3.25
CA SER A 55 -10.64 1.56 -2.24
C SER A 55 -10.44 0.19 -2.87
N ILE A 56 -9.56 -0.60 -2.26
CA ILE A 56 -9.27 -1.97 -2.65
C ILE A 56 -10.32 -2.88 -2.00
N ARG A 57 -11.30 -3.30 -2.80
CA ARG A 57 -12.48 -4.06 -2.35
C ARG A 57 -13.17 -3.36 -1.17
N TYR A 58 -13.43 -4.07 -0.06
CA TYR A 58 -14.05 -3.53 1.15
C TYR A 58 -13.03 -2.95 2.14
N SER A 59 -11.73 -2.96 1.81
CA SER A 59 -10.72 -2.35 2.67
C SER A 59 -10.74 -0.82 2.52
N ARG A 60 -10.25 -0.12 3.54
CA ARG A 60 -10.03 1.33 3.47
C ARG A 60 -8.75 1.71 2.72
N HIS A 61 -7.97 0.72 2.28
CA HIS A 61 -6.72 0.98 1.57
C HIS A 61 -6.98 1.35 0.11
N LEU A 62 -6.20 2.29 -0.42
CA LEU A 62 -6.31 2.78 -1.79
C LEU A 62 -5.25 2.14 -2.69
N TRP A 63 -5.51 2.08 -4.00
CA TRP A 63 -4.47 1.69 -4.97
C TRP A 63 -3.29 2.67 -4.98
N SER A 64 -3.56 3.96 -4.76
CA SER A 64 -2.52 5.00 -4.62
C SER A 64 -1.58 4.74 -3.45
N GLU A 65 -2.04 4.20 -2.32
CA GLU A 65 -1.19 3.83 -1.17
C GLU A 65 -0.23 2.69 -1.53
N LEU A 66 -0.70 1.71 -2.29
CA LEU A 66 0.11 0.58 -2.76
C LEU A 66 1.18 1.03 -3.76
N ILE A 67 0.81 1.91 -4.70
CA ILE A 67 1.73 2.51 -5.67
C ILE A 67 2.76 3.40 -4.97
N TRP A 68 2.32 4.23 -4.02
CA TRP A 68 3.21 5.07 -3.21
C TRP A 68 4.25 4.23 -2.48
N SER A 69 3.81 3.16 -1.81
CA SER A 69 4.69 2.23 -1.09
C SER A 69 5.73 1.61 -2.03
N ALA A 70 5.31 1.15 -3.21
CA ALA A 70 6.20 0.56 -4.21
C ALA A 70 7.26 1.54 -4.74
N ARG A 71 6.93 2.84 -4.79
CA ARG A 71 7.82 3.88 -5.32
C ARG A 71 8.80 4.43 -4.30
N PHE A 72 8.34 4.63 -3.07
CA PHE A 72 9.02 5.51 -2.12
C PHE A 72 9.39 4.84 -0.80
N GLU A 73 8.87 3.65 -0.49
CA GLU A 73 9.02 3.03 0.84
C GLU A 73 9.96 1.81 0.86
N GLN A 74 10.85 1.72 -0.13
CA GLN A 74 11.90 0.70 -0.25
C GLN A 74 11.36 -0.73 -0.14
N VAL A 75 10.44 -1.07 -1.04
CA VAL A 75 9.86 -2.42 -1.10
C VAL A 75 10.87 -3.39 -1.70
N HIS A 76 11.31 -4.36 -0.89
CA HIS A 76 12.21 -5.43 -1.33
C HIS A 76 11.47 -6.73 -1.61
N HIS A 77 10.35 -6.92 -0.92
CA HIS A 77 9.55 -8.13 -0.92
C HIS A 77 8.06 -7.83 -1.04
N LEU A 78 7.31 -8.77 -1.63
CA LEU A 78 5.86 -8.59 -1.82
C LEU A 78 5.09 -8.49 -0.48
N ASP A 79 5.58 -9.13 0.59
CA ASP A 79 5.01 -8.96 1.93
C ASP A 79 5.26 -7.59 2.56
N ASP A 80 6.28 -6.83 2.11
CA ASP A 80 6.43 -5.44 2.55
C ASP A 80 5.19 -4.64 2.15
N LEU A 81 4.73 -4.81 0.90
CA LEU A 81 3.49 -4.20 0.43
C LEU A 81 2.26 -4.76 1.15
N LEU A 82 2.06 -6.08 1.10
CA LEU A 82 0.77 -6.68 1.44
C LEU A 82 0.58 -6.95 2.94
N LEU A 83 1.64 -7.10 3.73
CA LEU A 83 1.53 -7.41 5.17
C LEU A 83 1.95 -6.24 6.06
N ARG A 84 2.89 -5.39 5.63
CA ARG A 84 3.44 -4.31 6.46
C ARG A 84 2.87 -2.94 6.12
N ARG A 85 3.03 -2.48 4.88
CA ARG A 85 2.61 -1.12 4.46
C ARG A 85 1.09 -0.97 4.35
N THR A 86 0.44 -1.93 3.66
CA THR A 86 -1.01 -1.85 3.41
C THR A 86 -1.83 -2.88 4.19
N ARG A 87 -1.19 -3.87 4.85
CA ARG A 87 -1.89 -4.94 5.61
C ARG A 87 -3.02 -5.67 4.85
N LEU A 88 -3.10 -5.55 3.53
CA LEU A 88 -4.14 -6.16 2.69
C LEU A 88 -4.20 -7.68 2.87
N GLY A 89 -3.05 -8.33 3.03
CA GLY A 89 -2.97 -9.77 3.27
C GLY A 89 -3.59 -10.20 4.60
N ASN A 90 -3.74 -9.30 5.58
CA ASN A 90 -4.35 -9.62 6.87
C ASN A 90 -5.88 -9.49 6.82
N VAL A 91 -6.38 -8.52 6.04
CA VAL A 91 -7.81 -8.16 6.05
C VAL A 91 -8.59 -8.77 4.91
N LEU A 92 -7.94 -9.10 3.78
CA LEU A 92 -8.59 -9.69 2.63
C LEU A 92 -8.51 -11.22 2.64
N PRO A 93 -9.48 -11.91 1.99
CA PRO A 93 -9.53 -13.37 2.02
C PRO A 93 -8.28 -13.98 1.38
N GLN A 94 -7.83 -15.10 1.95
CA GLN A 94 -6.72 -15.90 1.40
C GLN A 94 -5.45 -15.07 1.13
N GLY A 95 -5.16 -14.08 1.99
CA GLY A 95 -3.98 -13.24 1.82
C GLY A 95 -4.05 -12.37 0.57
N ALA A 96 -5.22 -11.84 0.23
CA ALA A 96 -5.41 -11.05 -0.98
C ALA A 96 -5.00 -11.77 -2.28
N ARG A 97 -4.99 -13.11 -2.31
CA ARG A 97 -4.51 -13.92 -3.45
C ARG A 97 -5.13 -13.51 -4.78
N GLU A 98 -6.43 -13.22 -4.79
CA GLU A 98 -7.16 -12.81 -5.99
C GLU A 98 -6.67 -11.47 -6.57
N LEU A 99 -6.08 -10.60 -5.74
CA LEU A 99 -5.60 -9.29 -6.16
C LEU A 99 -4.17 -9.32 -6.69
N LEU A 100 -3.43 -10.40 -6.51
CA LEU A 100 -2.02 -10.49 -6.91
C LEU A 100 -1.76 -10.13 -8.38
N PRO A 101 -2.60 -10.54 -9.36
CA PRO A 101 -2.41 -10.10 -10.76
C PRO A 101 -2.54 -8.58 -10.92
N GLN A 102 -3.50 -7.95 -10.23
CA GLN A 102 -3.72 -6.51 -10.30
C GLN A 102 -2.64 -5.74 -9.53
N VAL A 103 -2.23 -6.21 -8.36
CA VAL A 103 -1.09 -5.69 -7.59
C VAL A 103 0.16 -5.69 -8.45
N LYS A 104 0.45 -6.81 -9.13
CA LYS A 104 1.57 -6.90 -10.06
C LYS A 104 1.45 -5.88 -11.19
N ALA A 105 0.29 -5.79 -11.85
CA ALA A 105 0.09 -4.85 -12.96
C ALA A 105 0.36 -3.39 -12.56
N GLN A 106 -0.08 -2.99 -11.36
CA GLN A 106 0.08 -1.63 -10.84
C GLN A 106 1.48 -1.35 -10.29
N CYS A 107 2.13 -2.33 -9.65
CA CYS A 107 3.44 -2.12 -9.00
C CYS A 107 4.65 -2.43 -9.89
N SER A 108 4.51 -3.27 -10.93
CA SER A 108 5.62 -3.66 -11.80
C SER A 108 6.38 -2.48 -12.44
N PRO A 109 5.72 -1.36 -12.82
CA PRO A 109 6.44 -0.21 -13.35
C PRO A 109 7.44 0.42 -12.36
N TYR A 110 7.23 0.22 -11.06
CA TYR A 110 8.00 0.85 -9.99
C TYR A 110 8.95 -0.13 -9.30
N LEU A 111 8.57 -1.40 -9.24
CA LEU A 111 9.41 -2.49 -8.76
C LEU A 111 10.13 -3.09 -9.95
N SER A 112 11.42 -2.80 -10.11
CA SER A 112 12.28 -3.30 -11.19
C SER A 112 12.55 -4.82 -11.13
N TRP A 113 11.50 -5.61 -10.88
CA TRP A 113 11.53 -7.05 -10.77
C TRP A 113 11.22 -7.67 -12.12
N SER A 114 11.98 -8.70 -12.50
CA SER A 114 11.67 -9.52 -13.66
C SER A 114 10.40 -10.34 -13.44
N GLU A 115 9.84 -10.88 -14.53
CA GLU A 115 8.72 -11.83 -14.45
C GLU A 115 9.02 -13.00 -13.51
N LEU A 116 10.24 -13.55 -13.62
CA LEU A 116 10.69 -14.65 -12.76
C LEU A 116 10.71 -14.23 -11.29
N LYS A 117 11.20 -13.02 -10.98
CA LYS A 117 11.22 -12.51 -9.61
C LYS A 117 9.80 -12.30 -9.08
N TRP A 118 8.87 -11.81 -9.88
CA TRP A 118 7.47 -11.69 -9.50
C TRP A 118 6.85 -13.04 -9.13
N GLN A 119 7.09 -14.09 -9.92
CA GLN A 119 6.59 -15.43 -9.64
C GLN A 119 7.18 -16.01 -8.35
N GLN A 120 8.48 -15.81 -8.12
CA GLN A 120 9.16 -16.20 -6.88
C GLN A 120 8.58 -15.48 -5.67
N GLU A 121 8.38 -14.16 -5.77
CA GLU A 121 7.85 -13.33 -4.69
C GLU A 121 6.39 -13.67 -4.37
N ILE A 122 5.55 -13.92 -5.38
CA ILE A 122 4.17 -14.40 -5.18
C ILE A 122 4.16 -15.74 -4.43
N SER A 123 5.00 -16.68 -4.85
CA SER A 123 5.09 -18.00 -4.23
C SER A 123 5.57 -17.91 -2.78
N ARG A 124 6.61 -17.10 -2.54
CA ARG A 124 7.17 -16.85 -1.21
C ARG A 124 6.15 -16.16 -0.29
N TYR A 125 5.46 -15.14 -0.79
CA TYR A 125 4.41 -14.42 -0.08
C TYR A 125 3.27 -15.35 0.36
N LEU A 126 2.74 -16.15 -0.57
CA LEU A 126 1.63 -17.05 -0.26
C LEU A 126 2.04 -18.13 0.76
N ALA A 127 3.27 -18.64 0.67
CA ALA A 127 3.80 -19.58 1.67
C ALA A 127 3.93 -18.92 3.06
N LEU A 128 4.48 -17.71 3.13
CA LEU A 128 4.59 -16.94 4.37
C LEU A 128 3.21 -16.66 4.97
N TRP A 129 2.26 -16.19 4.15
CA TRP A 129 0.91 -15.93 4.60
C TRP A 129 0.26 -17.20 5.14
N GLN A 130 0.33 -18.31 4.40
CA GLN A 130 -0.26 -19.57 4.82
C GLN A 130 0.32 -20.07 6.16
N ASN A 131 1.63 -19.93 6.36
CA ASN A 131 2.30 -20.46 7.54
C ASN A 131 2.19 -19.55 8.79
N SER A 132 1.91 -18.25 8.63
CA SER A 132 2.08 -17.29 9.73
C SER A 132 0.95 -16.27 9.88
N TYR A 133 0.16 -16.02 8.84
CA TYR A 133 -0.88 -14.98 8.83
C TYR A 133 -2.27 -15.53 8.47
N SER A 134 -2.35 -16.78 8.04
CA SER A 134 -3.62 -17.44 7.76
C SER A 134 -4.35 -17.78 9.06
N LEU A 135 -5.67 -17.83 8.97
CA LEU A 135 -6.48 -18.33 10.08
C LEU A 135 -6.19 -19.83 10.24
N PRO A 136 -6.04 -20.32 11.48
CA PRO A 136 -5.87 -21.75 11.71
C PRO A 136 -7.08 -22.48 11.13
N ASN A 137 -6.84 -23.62 10.48
CA ASN A 137 -7.92 -24.48 10.01
C ASN A 137 -8.84 -24.77 11.19
N ARG A 138 -10.07 -24.24 11.12
CA ARG A 138 -11.07 -24.42 12.16
C ARG A 138 -11.27 -25.93 12.31
N LYS A 139 -10.71 -26.52 13.38
CA LYS A 139 -11.15 -27.83 13.84
C LYS A 139 -12.59 -27.63 14.27
N ILE A 140 -13.54 -28.04 13.42
CA ILE A 140 -14.93 -28.11 13.83
C ILE A 140 -14.95 -29.18 14.92
N ALA A 141 -15.05 -28.74 16.18
CA ALA A 141 -15.36 -29.64 17.27
C ALA A 141 -16.74 -30.25 16.94
N ARG A 142 -16.77 -31.54 16.64
CA ARG A 142 -18.02 -32.27 16.51
C ARG A 142 -18.67 -32.27 17.90
N ILE A 143 -19.80 -31.58 18.02
CA ILE A 143 -20.73 -31.68 19.14
C ILE A 143 -21.60 -32.91 18.88
#